data_AF-A0A8J3MV55-F1
#
_entry.id   AF-A0A8J3MV55-F1
#
_cell.length_a   1.000
_cell.length_b   1.000
_cell.length_c   1.000
_cell.angle_alpha   90.00
_cell.angle_beta   90.00
_cell.angle_gamma   90.00
#
_symmetry.space_group_name_H-M   'P 1'
#
loop_
_entity.id
_entity.type
_entity.pdbx_description
1 polymer ?
#
loop_
_entity_poly.entity_id
_entity_poly.type
_entity_poly.pdbx_seq_one_letter_code
_entity_poly.pdbx_strand_id
1 'polypeptide(L)'
;MLGKGLQATAGLWPPLEHGYGFLDQAKAILANESQEFAQLIRERYLTLLAQMRENLASLGPLAEAFEHFCHITDNFSAGLFRCYDIVGLPRTNNDLEHCFGVARVHERRATGRRGAIPGVVVQGSVRVMAAVTSKEQIFSVDELRPRDYQRWRELRRQLCQREEARRQQ
;
A
#
# COMPACT_ATOMS: atom_id res chain seq x y z
N MET A 1 -38.33 -5.95 22.75
CA MET A 1 -36.95 -5.75 23.24
C MET A 1 -36.13 -4.82 22.35
N LEU A 2 -36.20 -4.93 21.01
CA LEU A 2 -35.52 -4.02 20.06
C LEU A 2 -35.80 -2.51 20.28
N GLY A 3 -37.06 -2.12 20.49
CA GLY A 3 -37.43 -0.70 20.66
C GLY A 3 -36.77 0.01 21.85
N LYS A 4 -36.60 -0.69 22.99
CA LYS A 4 -35.89 -0.14 24.16
C LYS A 4 -34.40 0.07 23.89
N GLY A 5 -33.76 -0.84 23.15
CA GLY A 5 -32.35 -0.71 22.76
C GLY A 5 -32.11 0.42 21.78
N LEU A 6 -33.01 0.60 20.81
CA LEU A 6 -32.95 1.73 19.86
C LEU A 6 -33.14 3.09 20.56
N GLN A 7 -34.10 3.19 21.48
CA GLN A 7 -34.25 4.41 22.29
C GLN A 7 -33.03 4.69 23.17
N ALA A 8 -32.46 3.66 23.81
CA ALA A 8 -31.30 3.83 24.68
C ALA A 8 -30.03 4.24 23.90
N THR A 9 -29.94 3.89 22.62
CA THR A 9 -28.78 4.20 21.76
C THR A 9 -29.01 5.38 20.82
N ALA A 10 -30.22 5.95 20.75
CA ALA A 10 -30.62 7.01 19.82
C ALA A 10 -29.60 8.16 19.72
N GLY A 11 -29.06 8.62 20.85
CA GLY A 11 -28.07 9.70 20.89
C GLY A 11 -26.69 9.36 20.31
N LEU A 12 -26.38 8.07 20.11
CA LEU A 12 -25.11 7.61 19.55
C LEU A 12 -25.14 7.55 18.01
N TRP A 13 -26.33 7.50 17.39
CA TRP A 13 -26.47 7.31 15.95
C TRP A 13 -26.07 8.52 15.11
N PRO A 14 -26.43 9.78 15.44
CA PRO A 14 -26.11 10.90 14.55
C PRO A 14 -24.61 11.09 14.28
N PRO A 15 -23.71 11.01 15.30
CA PRO A 15 -22.27 11.05 15.04
C PRO A 15 -21.77 9.86 14.21
N LEU A 16 -22.36 8.67 14.41
CA LEU A 16 -22.01 7.46 13.64
C LEU A 16 -22.44 7.57 12.19
N GLU A 17 -23.65 8.04 11.91
CA GLU A 17 -24.15 8.25 10.54
C GLU A 17 -23.30 9.27 9.79
N HIS A 18 -22.96 10.38 10.46
CA HIS A 18 -22.08 11.40 9.89
C HIS A 18 -20.69 10.84 9.59
N GLY A 19 -20.06 10.18 10.57
CA GLY A 19 -18.75 9.56 10.39
C GLY A 19 -18.76 8.48 9.30
N TYR A 20 -19.82 7.67 9.24
CA TYR A 20 -19.97 6.64 8.22
C TYR A 20 -20.06 7.24 6.81
N GLY A 21 -20.77 8.37 6.65
CA GLY A 21 -20.83 9.10 5.38
C GLY A 21 -19.45 9.49 4.85
N PHE A 22 -18.54 9.94 5.73
CA PHE A 22 -17.16 10.22 5.37
C PHE A 22 -16.38 8.97 4.94
N LEU A 23 -16.54 7.86 5.64
CA LEU A 23 -15.86 6.60 5.30
C LEU A 23 -16.39 6.00 3.98
N ASP A 24 -17.70 6.10 3.73
CA ASP A 24 -18.30 5.62 2.50
C ASP A 24 -17.84 6.45 1.29
N GLN A 25 -17.75 7.78 1.44
CA GLN A 25 -17.14 8.64 0.43
C GLN A 25 -15.66 8.32 0.20
N ALA A 26 -14.87 8.11 1.27
CA ALA A 26 -13.46 7.73 1.14
C ALA A 26 -13.30 6.42 0.37
N LYS A 27 -14.12 5.42 0.70
CA LYS A 27 -14.18 4.13 -0.01
C LYS A 27 -14.56 4.33 -1.47
N ALA A 28 -15.57 5.14 -1.78
CA ALA A 28 -16.01 5.40 -3.15
C ALA A 28 -14.95 6.14 -3.99
N ILE A 29 -14.24 7.11 -3.40
CA ILE A 29 -13.12 7.79 -4.09
C ILE A 29 -12.00 6.80 -4.38
N LEU A 30 -11.59 6.01 -3.39
CA LEU A 30 -10.56 4.98 -3.59
C LEU A 30 -11.06 3.82 -4.47
N ALA A 31 -12.38 3.62 -4.60
CA ALA A 31 -12.98 2.65 -5.50
C ALA A 31 -12.57 2.92 -6.96
N ASN A 32 -12.43 4.21 -7.31
CA ASN A 32 -12.04 4.71 -8.62
C ASN A 32 -12.74 3.96 -9.78
N GLU A 33 -14.06 3.83 -9.71
CA GLU A 33 -14.84 3.08 -10.70
C GLU A 33 -14.76 3.72 -12.10
N SER A 34 -14.65 5.04 -12.15
CA SER A 34 -14.47 5.82 -13.39
C SER A 34 -13.06 5.74 -13.99
N GLN A 35 -12.12 5.02 -13.35
CA GLN A 35 -10.73 4.86 -13.80
C GLN A 35 -9.99 6.20 -14.04
N GLU A 36 -10.17 7.15 -13.13
CA GLU A 36 -9.52 8.45 -13.14
C GLU A 36 -8.02 8.33 -12.81
N PHE A 37 -7.25 9.34 -13.22
CA PHE A 37 -5.82 9.47 -12.93
C PHE A 37 -5.55 9.67 -11.43
N ALA A 38 -4.36 9.25 -10.97
CA ALA A 38 -4.02 9.31 -9.55
C ALA A 38 -4.08 10.72 -8.97
N GLN A 39 -3.72 11.74 -9.76
CA GLN A 39 -3.75 13.13 -9.32
C GLN A 39 -5.17 13.57 -8.95
N LEU A 40 -6.17 13.25 -9.77
CA LEU A 40 -7.55 13.64 -9.51
C LEU A 40 -8.12 12.90 -8.28
N ILE A 41 -7.82 11.60 -8.16
CA ILE A 41 -8.22 10.82 -6.97
C ILE A 41 -7.56 11.39 -5.70
N ARG A 42 -6.29 11.76 -5.78
CA ARG A 42 -5.56 12.41 -4.67
C ARG A 42 -6.21 13.73 -4.28
N GLU A 43 -6.50 14.60 -5.24
CA GLU A 43 -7.14 15.90 -4.97
C GLU A 43 -8.51 15.71 -4.29
N ARG A 44 -9.37 14.86 -4.84
CA ARG A 44 -10.69 14.55 -4.25
C ARG A 44 -10.56 13.99 -2.83
N TYR A 45 -9.60 13.09 -2.62
CA TYR A 45 -9.39 12.46 -1.31
C TYR A 45 -8.85 13.48 -0.29
N LEU A 46 -7.93 14.36 -0.68
CA LEU A 46 -7.42 15.42 0.22
C LEU A 46 -8.50 16.45 0.56
N THR A 47 -9.37 16.79 -0.39
CA THR A 47 -10.56 17.62 -0.11
C THR A 47 -11.47 16.96 0.92
N LEU A 48 -11.72 15.65 0.79
CA LEU A 48 -12.49 14.90 1.77
C LEU A 48 -11.84 14.93 3.17
N LEU A 49 -10.52 14.75 3.26
CA LEU A 49 -9.81 14.84 4.54
C LEU A 49 -9.90 16.24 5.17
N ALA A 50 -9.85 17.30 4.36
CA ALA A 50 -10.06 18.66 4.86
C ALA A 50 -11.48 18.83 5.42
N GLN A 51 -12.49 18.34 4.71
CA GLN A 51 -13.88 18.35 5.18
C GLN A 51 -14.05 17.55 6.49
N MET A 52 -13.42 16.38 6.61
CA MET A 52 -13.43 15.60 7.86
C MET A 52 -12.86 16.42 9.02
N ARG A 53 -11.73 17.13 8.81
CA ARG A 53 -11.09 17.97 9.84
C ARG A 53 -11.97 19.14 10.28
N GLU A 54 -12.60 19.82 9.32
CA GLU A 54 -13.52 20.92 9.60
C GLU A 54 -14.76 20.46 10.40
N ASN A 55 -15.18 19.21 10.20
CA ASN A 55 -16.38 18.65 10.83
C ASN A 55 -16.08 17.80 12.08
N LEU A 56 -14.85 17.76 12.60
CA LEU A 56 -14.48 16.94 13.77
C LEU A 56 -15.38 17.19 14.98
N ALA A 57 -15.72 18.46 15.24
CA ALA A 57 -16.60 18.82 16.36
C ALA A 57 -17.99 18.18 16.26
N SER A 58 -18.50 17.97 15.04
CA SER A 58 -19.81 17.34 14.80
C SER A 58 -19.80 15.82 15.01
N LEU A 59 -18.62 15.20 15.01
CA LEU A 59 -18.42 13.77 15.21
C LEU A 59 -18.37 13.36 16.69
N GLY A 60 -18.39 14.34 17.60
CA GLY A 60 -18.48 14.12 19.04
C GLY A 60 -17.43 13.11 19.55
N PRO A 61 -17.84 11.96 20.15
CA PRO A 61 -16.90 10.95 20.65
C PRO A 61 -15.97 10.33 19.60
N LEU A 62 -16.30 10.44 18.31
CA LEU A 62 -15.50 9.87 17.22
C LEU A 62 -14.40 10.82 16.72
N ALA A 63 -14.37 12.07 17.20
CA ALA A 63 -13.45 13.10 16.71
C ALA A 63 -11.98 12.63 16.76
N GLU A 64 -11.55 12.06 17.89
CA GLU A 64 -10.17 11.57 18.05
C GLU A 64 -9.82 10.46 17.03
N ALA A 65 -10.77 9.55 16.75
CA ALA A 65 -10.57 8.50 15.76
C ALA A 65 -10.42 9.06 14.34
N PHE A 66 -11.22 10.07 13.98
CA PHE A 66 -11.14 10.73 12.68
C PHE A 66 -9.89 11.62 12.54
N GLU A 67 -9.45 12.25 13.62
CA GLU A 67 -8.18 12.97 13.66
C GLU A 67 -7.01 12.01 13.41
N HIS A 68 -7.00 10.86 14.12
CA HIS A 68 -6.01 9.82 13.90
C HIS A 68 -6.04 9.27 12.46
N PHE A 69 -7.24 9.03 11.92
CA PHE A 69 -7.42 8.59 10.53
C PHE A 69 -6.82 9.59 9.53
N CYS A 70 -7.08 10.89 9.73
CA CYS A 70 -6.51 11.95 8.91
C CYS A 70 -4.97 11.98 9.01
N HIS A 71 -4.42 11.88 10.22
CA HIS A 71 -2.98 11.87 10.45
C HIS A 71 -2.28 10.69 9.77
N ILE A 72 -2.82 9.48 9.95
CA ILE A 72 -2.28 8.28 9.31
C ILE A 72 -2.35 8.40 7.79
N THR A 73 -3.44 8.91 7.24
CA THR A 73 -3.57 9.01 5.79
C THR A 73 -2.58 10.01 5.19
N ASP A 74 -2.31 11.13 5.87
CA ASP A 74 -1.27 12.08 5.46
C ASP A 74 0.11 11.43 5.38
N ASN A 75 0.47 10.62 6.39
CA ASN A 75 1.76 9.92 6.43
C ASN A 75 1.95 8.96 5.25
N PHE A 76 0.87 8.33 4.77
CA PHE A 76 0.92 7.37 3.65
C PHE A 76 0.58 8.00 2.28
N SER A 77 0.19 9.27 2.24
CA SER A 77 -0.37 9.94 1.06
C SER A 77 0.54 9.90 -0.18
N ALA A 78 1.86 9.95 0.01
CA ALA A 78 2.84 9.93 -1.09
C ALA A 78 2.81 8.63 -1.90
N GLY A 79 2.49 7.49 -1.26
CA GLY A 79 2.45 6.18 -1.88
C GLY A 79 1.05 5.69 -2.25
N LEU A 80 0.00 6.21 -1.59
CA LEU A 80 -1.35 5.66 -1.62
C LEU A 80 -1.97 5.63 -3.03
N PHE A 81 -1.73 6.68 -3.83
CA PHE A 81 -2.41 6.87 -5.11
C PHE A 81 -1.63 6.31 -6.32
N ARG A 82 -0.41 5.81 -6.12
CA ARG A 82 0.47 5.37 -7.22
C ARG A 82 -0.08 4.19 -8.02
N CYS A 83 -0.98 3.40 -7.41
CA CYS A 83 -1.62 2.25 -8.05
C CYS A 83 -2.54 2.64 -9.21
N TYR A 84 -2.98 3.90 -9.31
CA TYR A 84 -3.81 4.35 -10.43
C TYR A 84 -3.00 4.73 -11.68
N ASP A 85 -1.73 5.11 -11.53
CA ASP A 85 -0.88 5.50 -12.66
C ASP A 85 -0.04 4.34 -13.23
N ILE A 86 0.18 3.30 -12.42
CA ILE A 86 1.09 2.20 -12.77
C ILE A 86 0.28 0.93 -12.98
N VAL A 87 0.17 0.52 -14.26
CA VAL A 87 -0.47 -0.73 -14.64
C VAL A 87 0.18 -1.91 -13.90
N GLY A 88 -0.64 -2.75 -13.28
CA GLY A 88 -0.20 -3.93 -12.55
C GLY A 88 0.33 -3.66 -11.15
N LEU A 89 0.41 -2.40 -10.70
CA LEU A 89 0.75 -2.12 -9.31
C LEU A 89 -0.42 -2.51 -8.39
N PRO A 90 -0.22 -3.36 -7.38
CA PRO A 90 -1.29 -3.78 -6.49
C PRO A 90 -1.93 -2.60 -5.76
N ARG A 91 -3.26 -2.58 -5.75
CA ARG A 91 -4.04 -1.45 -5.20
C ARG A 91 -4.35 -1.60 -3.71
N THR A 92 -4.47 -2.82 -3.21
CA THR A 92 -4.79 -3.06 -1.80
C THR A 92 -3.57 -3.61 -1.05
N ASN A 93 -3.55 -3.41 0.27
CA ASN A 93 -2.55 -4.05 1.11
C ASN A 93 -2.59 -5.58 0.98
N ASN A 94 -3.78 -6.18 0.83
CA ASN A 94 -3.91 -7.62 0.63
C ASN A 94 -3.24 -8.11 -0.65
N ASP A 95 -3.39 -7.35 -1.75
CA ASP A 95 -2.75 -7.68 -3.02
C ASP A 95 -1.22 -7.51 -2.95
N LEU A 96 -0.75 -6.48 -2.23
CA LEU A 96 0.68 -6.29 -1.92
C LEU A 96 1.22 -7.44 -1.05
N GLU A 97 0.50 -7.84 0.00
CA GLU A 97 0.88 -8.96 0.86
C GLU A 97 0.94 -10.28 0.09
N HIS A 98 -0.01 -10.50 -0.83
CA HIS A 98 0.00 -11.64 -1.74
C HIS A 98 1.23 -11.60 -2.68
N CYS A 99 1.54 -10.43 -3.25
CA CYS A 99 2.74 -10.21 -4.06
C CYS A 99 4.03 -10.54 -3.28
N PHE A 100 4.19 -10.03 -2.05
CA PHE A 100 5.32 -10.39 -1.19
C PHE A 100 5.28 -11.86 -0.74
N GLY A 101 4.10 -12.47 -0.66
CA GLY A 101 3.92 -13.90 -0.45
C GLY A 101 4.63 -14.75 -1.51
N VAL A 102 4.54 -14.35 -2.78
CA VAL A 102 5.24 -15.00 -3.89
C VAL A 102 6.74 -14.99 -3.65
N ALA A 103 7.32 -13.81 -3.39
CA ALA A 103 8.75 -13.67 -3.13
C ALA A 103 9.21 -14.54 -1.94
N ARG A 104 8.45 -14.57 -0.83
CA ARG A 104 8.75 -15.42 0.34
C ARG A 104 8.75 -16.91 0.00
N VAL A 105 7.78 -17.37 -0.81
CA VAL A 105 7.71 -18.77 -1.24
C VAL A 105 8.91 -19.13 -2.12
N HIS A 106 9.28 -18.28 -3.08
CA HIS A 106 10.45 -18.50 -3.93
C HIS A 106 11.75 -18.53 -3.13
N GLU A 107 11.94 -17.58 -2.22
CA GLU A 107 13.11 -17.54 -1.33
C GLU A 107 13.20 -18.80 -0.45
N ARG A 108 12.07 -19.27 0.09
CA ARG A 108 12.03 -20.52 0.85
C ARG A 108 12.40 -21.73 -0.01
N ARG A 109 11.93 -21.80 -1.25
CA ARG A 109 12.27 -22.91 -2.17
C ARG A 109 13.75 -22.88 -2.57
N ALA A 110 14.30 -21.69 -2.80
CA ALA A 110 15.69 -21.53 -3.20
C ALA A 110 16.69 -21.76 -2.04
N THR A 111 16.31 -21.43 -0.80
CA THR A 111 17.24 -21.42 0.34
C THR A 111 16.88 -22.37 1.48
N GLY A 112 15.68 -22.95 1.47
CA GLY A 112 15.14 -23.76 2.56
C GLY A 112 14.70 -22.98 3.82
N ARG A 113 14.90 -21.65 3.86
CA ARG A 113 14.65 -20.85 5.07
C ARG A 113 13.22 -20.31 5.14
N ARG A 114 12.62 -20.35 6.33
CA ARG A 114 11.28 -19.78 6.61
C ARG A 114 11.30 -18.26 6.82
N GLY A 115 12.36 -17.76 7.46
CA GLY A 115 12.51 -16.33 7.76
C GLY A 115 13.16 -15.56 6.62
N ALA A 116 13.06 -14.24 6.68
CA ALA A 116 13.82 -13.37 5.79
C ALA A 116 15.31 -13.65 5.94
N ILE A 117 15.98 -13.91 4.82
CA ILE A 117 17.42 -14.12 4.80
C ILE A 117 18.13 -12.77 4.66
N PRO A 118 19.38 -12.62 5.16
CA PRO A 118 20.15 -11.39 4.97
C PRO A 118 20.25 -10.94 3.50
N GLY A 119 20.24 -11.90 2.56
CA GLY A 119 20.22 -11.63 1.12
C GLY A 119 19.01 -10.83 0.63
N VAL A 120 17.85 -10.90 1.30
CA VAL A 120 16.67 -10.08 0.97
C VAL A 120 16.89 -8.62 1.38
N VAL A 121 17.66 -8.34 2.42
CA VAL A 121 17.98 -6.95 2.82
C VAL A 121 18.91 -6.31 1.79
N VAL A 122 19.91 -7.05 1.33
CA VAL A 122 20.91 -6.55 0.38
C VAL A 122 20.35 -6.47 -1.04
N GLN A 123 19.69 -7.55 -1.49
CA GLN A 123 19.28 -7.76 -2.88
C GLN A 123 17.76 -7.76 -3.08
N GLY A 124 16.97 -7.39 -2.07
CA GLY A 124 15.51 -7.48 -2.09
C GLY A 124 14.86 -6.75 -3.26
N SER A 125 15.38 -5.56 -3.60
CA SER A 125 14.86 -4.78 -4.73
C SER A 125 14.97 -5.50 -6.08
N VAL A 126 15.87 -6.48 -6.21
CA VAL A 126 16.01 -7.30 -7.42
C VAL A 126 15.36 -8.67 -7.24
N ARG A 127 15.54 -9.30 -6.08
CA ARG A 127 14.99 -10.65 -5.79
C ARG A 127 13.47 -10.67 -5.77
N VAL A 128 12.83 -9.65 -5.17
CA VAL A 128 11.37 -9.54 -5.16
C VAL A 128 10.86 -9.38 -6.58
N MET A 129 11.44 -8.47 -7.36
CA MET A 129 11.07 -8.28 -8.77
C MET A 129 11.22 -9.57 -9.56
N ALA A 130 12.38 -10.23 -9.46
CA ALA A 130 12.64 -11.49 -10.18
C ALA A 130 11.65 -12.59 -9.78
N ALA A 131 11.32 -12.74 -8.50
CA ALA A 131 10.38 -13.75 -8.04
C ALA A 131 8.95 -13.49 -8.51
N VAL A 132 8.51 -12.22 -8.46
CA VAL A 132 7.17 -11.82 -8.91
C VAL A 132 7.04 -11.98 -10.42
N THR A 133 7.99 -11.47 -11.20
CA THR A 133 7.93 -11.55 -12.66
C THR A 133 8.09 -12.98 -13.18
N SER A 134 8.94 -13.80 -12.55
CA SER A 134 9.12 -15.20 -12.97
C SER A 134 7.90 -16.09 -12.64
N LYS A 135 6.99 -15.64 -11.77
CA LYS A 135 5.71 -16.32 -11.54
C LYS A 135 4.73 -16.02 -12.67
N GLU A 136 4.76 -14.81 -13.22
CA GLU A 136 3.83 -14.36 -14.26
C GLU A 136 4.27 -14.77 -15.67
N GLN A 137 5.59 -14.87 -15.91
CA GLN A 137 6.15 -15.16 -17.21
C GLN A 137 7.37 -16.10 -17.12
N ILE A 138 7.52 -16.95 -18.14
CA ILE A 138 8.77 -17.69 -18.41
C ILE A 138 9.64 -16.82 -19.33
N PHE A 139 10.87 -16.56 -18.90
CA PHE A 139 11.82 -15.77 -19.69
C PHE A 139 12.70 -16.68 -20.56
N SER A 140 12.84 -16.32 -21.83
CA SER A 140 13.87 -16.87 -22.72
C SER A 140 15.25 -16.31 -22.38
N VAL A 141 16.30 -16.99 -22.86
CA VAL A 141 17.70 -16.56 -22.65
C VAL A 141 17.93 -15.16 -23.25
N ASP A 142 17.34 -14.87 -24.41
CA ASP A 142 17.49 -13.57 -25.09
C ASP A 142 16.81 -12.43 -24.31
N GLU A 143 15.69 -12.69 -23.65
CA GLU A 143 15.00 -11.71 -22.79
C GLU A 143 15.77 -11.40 -21.50
N LEU A 144 16.52 -12.37 -20.97
CA LEU A 144 17.35 -12.17 -19.79
C LEU A 144 18.67 -11.42 -20.09
N ARG A 145 19.01 -11.23 -21.37
CA ARG A 145 20.22 -10.52 -21.77
C ARG A 145 20.09 -9.02 -21.47
N PRO A 146 21.01 -8.41 -20.70
CA PRO A 146 20.97 -6.97 -20.44
C PRO A 146 21.07 -6.17 -21.75
N ARG A 147 20.07 -5.34 -22.03
CA ARG A 147 20.08 -4.42 -23.19
C ARG A 147 20.90 -3.16 -22.91
N ASP A 148 20.97 -2.75 -21.65
CA ASP A 148 21.78 -1.63 -21.16
C ASP A 148 22.79 -2.15 -20.14
N TYR A 149 24.02 -2.35 -20.60
CA TYR A 149 25.11 -2.85 -19.77
C TYR A 149 25.59 -1.83 -18.73
N GLN A 150 25.44 -0.52 -18.98
CA GLN A 150 25.85 0.50 -18.02
C GLN A 150 24.91 0.49 -16.83
N ARG A 151 23.60 0.50 -17.07
CA ARG A 151 22.59 0.40 -16.01
C ARG A 151 22.70 -0.91 -15.23
N TRP A 152 23.01 -2.02 -15.90
CA TRP A 152 23.25 -3.30 -15.23
C TRP A 152 24.48 -3.27 -14.30
N ARG A 153 25.58 -2.65 -14.74
CA ARG A 153 26.79 -2.49 -13.90
C ARG A 153 26.53 -1.58 -12.71
N GLU A 154 25.82 -0.48 -12.92
CA GLU A 154 25.43 0.46 -11.86
C GLU A 154 24.61 -0.25 -10.77
N LEU A 155 23.58 -0.99 -11.17
CA LEU A 155 22.76 -1.78 -10.25
C LEU A 155 23.60 -2.77 -9.44
N ARG A 156 24.54 -3.49 -10.09
CA ARG A 156 25.44 -4.41 -9.37
C ARG A 156 26.32 -3.69 -8.37
N ARG A 157 26.88 -2.53 -8.72
CA ARG A 157 27.73 -1.74 -7.81
C ARG A 157 26.94 -1.33 -6.56
N GLN A 158 25.70 -0.86 -6.73
CA GLN A 158 24.82 -0.49 -5.62
C GLN A 158 24.51 -1.68 -4.71
N LEU A 159 24.27 -2.86 -5.28
CA LEU A 159 24.05 -4.07 -4.49
C LEU A 159 25.30 -4.50 -3.71
N CYS A 160 26.49 -4.42 -4.33
CA CYS A 160 27.75 -4.71 -3.64
C CYS A 160 27.99 -3.74 -2.47
N GLN A 161 27.74 -2.44 -2.66
CA GLN A 161 27.85 -1.44 -1.59
C GLN A 161 26.92 -1.76 -0.42
N ARG A 162 25.67 -2.17 -0.70
CA ARG A 162 24.73 -2.60 0.36
C ARG A 162 25.20 -3.85 1.09
N GLU A 163 25.84 -4.78 0.38
CA GLU A 163 26.39 -5.99 0.97
C GLU A 163 27.56 -5.66 1.90
N GLU A 164 28.48 -4.82 1.45
CA GLU A 164 29.64 -4.36 2.24
C GLU A 164 29.19 -3.60 3.49
N ALA A 165 28.25 -2.66 3.35
CA ALA A 165 27.67 -1.94 4.48
C ALA A 165 27.03 -2.89 5.51
N ARG A 166 26.42 -3.99 5.05
CA ARG A 166 25.82 -4.99 5.94
C ARG A 166 26.86 -5.88 6.62
N ARG A 167 28.00 -6.15 5.99
CA ARG A 167 29.11 -6.91 6.62
C ARG A 167 29.80 -6.13 7.75
N GLN A 168 29.70 -4.80 7.74
CA GLN A 168 30.30 -3.91 8.73
C GLN A 168 29.39 -3.66 9.96
N GLN A 169 28.16 -4.18 9.96
CA GLN A 169 27.18 -4.11 11.07
C GLN A 169 27.18 -5.40 11.87
#